data_AF-S5XWN2-F1
#
_entry.id   AF-S5XWN2-F1
#
_cell.length_a   1.000
_cell.length_b   1.000
_cell.length_c   1.000
_cell.angle_alpha   90.00
_cell.angle_beta   90.00
_cell.angle_gamma   90.00
#
_symmetry.space_group_name_H-M   'P 1'
#
loop_
_entity.id
_entity.type
_entity.pdbx_description
1 polymer ?
#
loop_
_entity_poly.entity_id
_entity_poly.type
_entity_poly.pdbx_seq_one_letter_code
_entity_poly.pdbx_strand_id
1 'polypeptide(L)'
;MAEPLKLSIADHVLIHALGLLSRPEIIEAHRADLDLQVDILRSVLPMASKGILTLRPLIELGSRFAAATPRRPGFYGPLHEQAGLAMNRWDRQRMADAWDRIQGGGRDA
;
A
#
# COMPACT_ATOMS: atom_id res chain seq x y z
N MET A 1 -6.41 8.16 -23.94
CA MET A 1 -6.73 8.43 -22.52
C MET A 1 -6.50 7.15 -21.73
N ALA A 2 -5.73 7.17 -20.64
CA ALA A 2 -5.53 5.97 -19.82
C ALA A 2 -6.78 5.69 -18.96
N GLU A 3 -7.34 4.48 -19.06
CA GLU A 3 -8.53 4.08 -18.31
C GLU A 3 -8.33 4.21 -16.79
N PRO A 4 -9.41 4.47 -16.00
CA PRO A 4 -9.35 4.44 -14.55
C PRO A 4 -8.78 3.13 -14.03
N LEU A 5 -7.75 3.22 -13.18
CA LEU A 5 -7.24 2.06 -12.48
C LEU A 5 -8.34 1.51 -11.58
N LYS A 6 -8.90 0.35 -11.93
CA LYS A 6 -9.93 -0.32 -11.16
C LYS A 6 -9.27 -1.26 -10.16
N LEU A 7 -9.34 -0.89 -8.89
CA LEU A 7 -8.84 -1.68 -7.77
C LEU A 7 -9.95 -2.57 -7.20
N SER A 8 -9.61 -3.79 -6.81
CA SER A 8 -10.50 -4.65 -6.03
C SER A 8 -10.51 -4.23 -4.55
N ILE A 9 -11.47 -4.75 -3.78
CA ILE A 9 -11.49 -4.55 -2.33
C ILE A 9 -10.20 -5.06 -1.68
N ALA A 10 -9.67 -6.20 -2.15
CA ALA A 10 -8.40 -6.75 -1.64
C ALA A 10 -7.22 -5.81 -1.92
N ASP A 11 -7.19 -5.17 -3.08
CA ASP A 11 -6.14 -4.18 -3.43
C ASP A 11 -6.23 -2.95 -2.53
N HIS A 12 -7.44 -2.47 -2.25
CA HIS A 12 -7.66 -1.38 -1.30
C HIS A 12 -7.16 -1.75 0.10
N VAL A 13 -7.51 -2.94 0.60
CA VAL A 13 -7.06 -3.39 1.92
C VAL A 13 -5.53 -3.51 1.98
N LEU A 14 -4.89 -4.07 0.94
CA LEU A 14 -3.43 -4.13 0.82
C LEU A 14 -2.79 -2.74 0.92
N ILE A 15 -3.30 -1.77 0.15
CA ILE A 15 -2.81 -0.38 0.14
C ILE A 15 -2.97 0.27 1.52
N HIS A 16 -4.12 0.10 2.17
CA HIS A 16 -4.38 0.67 3.49
C HIS A 16 -3.50 0.06 4.57
N ALA A 17 -3.35 -1.27 4.59
CA ALA A 17 -2.49 -1.96 5.55
C ALA A 17 -1.03 -1.50 5.40
N LEU A 18 -0.51 -1.42 4.18
CA LEU A 18 0.83 -0.89 3.93
C LEU A 18 0.97 0.59 4.27
N GLY A 19 -0.08 1.39 4.05
CA GLY A 19 -0.13 2.81 4.43
C GLY A 19 -0.04 3.05 5.94
N LEU A 20 -0.52 2.12 6.76
CA LEU A 20 -0.35 2.16 8.21
C LEU A 20 1.04 1.66 8.63
N LEU A 21 1.51 0.58 7.99
CA LEU A 21 2.84 0.01 8.22
C LEU A 21 3.98 0.90 7.71
N SER A 22 3.71 1.98 6.98
CA SER A 22 4.72 2.88 6.41
C SER A 22 5.04 4.11 7.26
N ARG A 23 4.26 4.39 8.32
CA ARG A 23 4.31 5.67 9.05
C ARG A 23 4.94 5.53 10.43
N PRO A 24 6.13 6.11 10.69
CA PRO A 24 6.86 5.96 11.96
C PRO A 24 6.04 6.33 13.21
N GLU A 25 5.32 7.45 13.18
CA GLU A 25 4.52 7.93 14.32
C GLU A 25 3.41 6.94 14.71
N ILE A 26 2.77 6.30 13.71
CA ILE A 26 1.74 5.28 13.94
C ILE A 26 2.39 4.01 14.49
N ILE A 27 3.54 3.61 13.94
CA ILE A 27 4.28 2.43 14.40
C ILE A 27 4.72 2.58 15.84
N GLU A 28 5.08 3.78 16.29
CA GLU A 28 5.52 3.97 17.67
C GLU A 28 4.37 4.04 18.66
N ALA A 29 3.27 4.71 18.30
CA ALA A 29 2.11 4.93 19.16
C ALA A 29 1.13 3.73 19.21
N HIS A 30 0.99 2.96 18.12
CA HIS A 30 -0.07 1.96 17.94
C HIS A 30 0.47 0.55 17.63
N ARG A 31 1.61 0.17 18.23
CA ARG A 31 2.29 -1.11 18.00
C ARG A 31 1.38 -2.33 18.11
N ALA A 32 0.47 -2.35 19.08
CA ALA A 32 -0.44 -3.46 19.32
C ALA A 32 -1.43 -3.67 18.17
N ASP A 33 -1.79 -2.61 17.44
CA ASP A 33 -2.76 -2.66 16.35
C ASP A 33 -2.12 -3.04 15.01
N LEU A 34 -0.78 -3.02 14.92
CA LEU A 34 -0.05 -3.32 13.69
C LEU A 34 0.05 -4.82 13.39
N ASP A 35 0.07 -5.68 14.42
CA ASP A 35 0.05 -7.13 14.20
C ASP A 35 -1.27 -7.55 13.52
N LEU A 36 -2.40 -6.93 13.90
CA LEU A 36 -3.68 -7.09 13.22
C LEU A 36 -3.61 -6.67 11.74
N GLN A 37 -2.91 -5.59 11.42
CA GLN A 37 -2.75 -5.16 10.02
C GLN A 37 -1.99 -6.20 9.19
N VAL A 38 -0.98 -6.85 9.77
CA VAL A 38 -0.24 -7.91 9.09
C VAL A 38 -1.06 -9.20 8.97
N ASP A 39 -1.93 -9.51 9.93
CA ASP A 39 -2.87 -10.62 9.80
C ASP A 39 -3.91 -10.39 8.70
N ILE A 40 -4.49 -9.19 8.63
CA ILE A 40 -5.38 -8.81 7.53
C ILE A 40 -4.64 -8.90 6.19
N LEU A 41 -3.39 -8.41 6.14
CA LEU A 41 -2.54 -8.47 4.96
C LEU A 41 -2.33 -9.92 4.48
N ARG A 42 -2.06 -10.87 5.39
CA ARG A 42 -1.95 -12.30 5.08
C ARG A 42 -3.22 -12.84 4.41
N SER A 43 -4.40 -12.42 4.87
CA SER A 43 -5.67 -12.86 4.31
C SER A 43 -5.94 -12.31 2.91
N VAL A 44 -5.56 -11.05 2.62
CA VAL A 44 -5.91 -10.39 1.35
C VAL A 44 -4.87 -10.56 0.25
N LEU A 45 -3.60 -10.84 0.57
CA LEU A 45 -2.53 -11.02 -0.41
C LEU A 45 -2.84 -12.05 -1.51
N PRO A 46 -3.43 -13.23 -1.23
CA PRO A 46 -3.81 -14.18 -2.28
C PRO A 46 -4.83 -13.63 -3.27
N MET A 47 -5.64 -12.66 -2.83
CA MET A 47 -6.74 -12.04 -3.59
C MET A 47 -6.31 -10.77 -4.34
N ALA A 48 -5.11 -10.25 -4.09
CA ALA A 48 -4.62 -9.03 -4.72
C ALA A 48 -4.42 -9.21 -6.23
N SER A 49 -4.68 -8.14 -6.99
CA SER A 49 -4.69 -8.14 -8.46
C SER A 49 -3.28 -8.21 -9.04
N LYS A 50 -2.74 -9.43 -9.20
CA LYS A 50 -1.39 -9.69 -9.75
C LYS A 50 -1.17 -9.18 -11.19
N GLY A 51 -2.27 -8.96 -11.92
CA GLY A 51 -2.27 -8.40 -13.28
C GLY A 51 -2.00 -6.89 -13.33
N ILE A 52 -2.19 -6.17 -12.22
CA ILE A 52 -1.96 -4.72 -12.16
C ILE A 52 -0.48 -4.47 -11.86
N LEU A 53 0.27 -4.10 -12.91
CA LEU A 53 1.73 -3.91 -12.82
C LEU A 53 2.15 -2.90 -11.74
N THR A 54 1.37 -1.83 -11.57
CA THR A 54 1.64 -0.77 -10.57
C THR A 54 1.45 -1.25 -9.13
N LEU A 55 0.66 -2.29 -8.89
CA LEU A 55 0.48 -2.89 -7.55
C LEU A 55 1.56 -3.91 -7.20
N ARG A 56 2.27 -4.47 -8.18
CA ARG A 56 3.26 -5.54 -7.93
C ARG A 56 4.28 -5.19 -6.84
N PRO A 57 4.88 -3.98 -6.79
CA PRO A 57 5.79 -3.63 -5.71
C PRO A 57 5.15 -3.65 -4.33
N LEU A 58 3.87 -3.27 -4.22
CA LEU A 58 3.10 -3.29 -2.98
C LEU A 58 2.74 -4.72 -2.58
N ILE A 59 2.35 -5.57 -3.53
CA ILE A 59 2.06 -7.00 -3.29
C ILE A 59 3.32 -7.73 -2.79
N GLU A 60 4.46 -7.48 -3.43
CA GLU A 60 5.74 -8.07 -3.04
C GLU A 60 6.14 -7.63 -1.63
N LEU A 61 6.04 -6.33 -1.35
CA LEU A 61 6.34 -5.81 -0.02
C LEU A 61 5.37 -6.37 1.03
N GLY A 62 4.08 -6.48 0.71
CA GLY A 62 3.09 -7.07 1.60
C GLY A 62 3.40 -8.53 1.92
N SER A 63 3.84 -9.30 0.91
CA SER A 63 4.27 -10.69 1.09
C SER A 63 5.46 -10.81 2.06
N ARG A 64 6.38 -9.84 2.01
CA ARG A 64 7.52 -9.79 2.94
C ARG A 64 7.10 -9.46 4.38
N PHE A 65 6.13 -8.57 4.58
CA PHE A 65 5.53 -8.37 5.91
C PHE A 65 4.80 -9.62 6.41
N ALA A 66 3.99 -10.26 5.56
CA ALA A 66 3.24 -11.46 5.89
C ALA A 66 4.14 -12.62 6.34
N ALA A 67 5.31 -12.77 5.69
CA ALA A 67 6.31 -13.79 6.01
C ALA A 67 7.25 -13.42 7.16
N ALA A 68 7.30 -12.15 7.57
CA ALA A 68 8.22 -11.70 8.61
C ALA A 68 7.69 -11.98 10.03
N THR A 69 8.62 -12.28 10.94
CA THR A 69 8.36 -12.27 12.38
C THR A 69 8.74 -10.89 12.93
N PRO A 70 7.83 -10.21 13.67
CA PRO A 70 8.15 -8.91 14.26
C PRO A 70 9.25 -9.05 15.32
N ARG A 71 10.16 -8.08 15.40
CA ARG A 71 11.26 -8.05 16.39
C ARG A 71 10.77 -7.70 17.80
N ARG A 72 9.69 -6.94 17.85
CA ARG A 72 8.84 -6.60 19.00
C ARG A 72 7.44 -6.32 18.44
N PRO A 73 6.35 -6.37 19.23
CA PRO A 73 4.99 -6.21 18.71
C PRO A 73 4.87 -5.03 17.74
N GLY A 74 4.31 -5.28 16.56
CA GLY A 74 4.13 -4.30 15.49
C GLY A 74 5.39 -3.78 14.80
N PHE A 75 6.60 -4.25 15.16
CA PHE A 75 7.85 -3.73 14.61
C PHE A 75 8.59 -4.75 13.74
N TYR A 76 8.55 -4.52 12.43
CA TYR A 76 9.12 -5.35 11.37
C TYR A 76 10.46 -4.81 10.84
N GLY A 77 11.12 -3.93 11.60
CA GLY A 77 12.44 -3.41 11.27
C GLY A 77 12.46 -2.61 9.95
N PRO A 78 13.45 -2.83 9.06
CA PRO A 78 13.59 -2.07 7.82
C PRO A 78 12.40 -2.16 6.85
N LEU A 79 11.48 -3.12 7.04
CA LEU A 79 10.30 -3.24 6.20
C LEU A 79 9.39 -2.00 6.28
N HIS A 80 9.36 -1.31 7.42
CA HIS A 80 8.57 -0.08 7.59
C HIS A 80 9.10 1.07 6.74
N GLU A 81 10.42 1.26 6.70
CA GLU A 81 11.05 2.27 5.84
C GLU A 81 10.80 1.97 4.36
N GLN A 82 10.91 0.69 3.97
CA GLN A 82 10.63 0.25 2.62
C GLN A 82 9.15 0.45 2.25
N ALA A 83 8.23 0.29 3.21
CA ALA A 83 6.82 0.66 3.05
C ALA A 83 6.64 2.16 2.87
N GLY A 84 7.36 2.98 3.63
CA GLY A 84 7.41 4.44 3.44
C GLY A 84 7.74 4.81 2.00
N LEU A 85 8.85 4.27 1.47
CA LEU A 85 9.29 4.55 0.12
C LEU A 85 8.32 4.04 -0.95
N ALA A 86 7.80 2.82 -0.79
CA ALA A 86 6.86 2.22 -1.74
C ALA A 86 5.52 2.97 -1.79
N MET A 87 4.99 3.34 -0.62
CA MET A 87 3.75 4.10 -0.51
C MET A 87 3.91 5.52 -1.05
N ASN A 88 5.01 6.21 -0.76
CA ASN A 88 5.28 7.55 -1.33
C ASN A 88 5.35 7.50 -2.86
N ARG A 89 5.97 6.46 -3.44
CA ARG A 89 6.01 6.28 -4.89
C ARG A 89 4.62 6.03 -5.47
N TRP A 90 3.84 5.15 -4.83
CA TRP A 90 2.47 4.86 -5.22
C TRP A 90 1.60 6.14 -5.19
N ASP A 91 1.61 6.85 -4.08
CA ASP A 91 0.81 8.07 -3.87
C ASP A 91 1.21 9.16 -4.87
N ARG A 92 2.52 9.35 -5.10
CA ARG A 92 3.02 10.29 -6.11
C ARG A 92 2.47 9.98 -7.49
N GLN A 93 2.51 8.71 -7.92
CA GLN A 93 1.98 8.32 -9.22
C GLN A 93 0.47 8.53 -9.29
N ARG A 94 -0.27 8.13 -8.25
CA ARG A 94 -1.73 8.29 -8.20
C ARG A 94 -2.16 9.76 -8.24
N MET A 95 -1.44 10.64 -7.55
CA MET A 95 -1.68 12.08 -7.60
C MET A 95 -1.38 12.65 -8.98
N ALA A 96 -0.28 12.26 -9.63
CA ALA A 96 0.05 12.69 -10.98
C ALA A 96 -1.03 12.26 -11.99
N ASP A 97 -1.42 10.99 -11.99
CA ASP A 97 -2.48 10.47 -12.87
C ASP A 97 -3.82 11.19 -12.66
N ALA A 98 -4.16 11.49 -11.40
CA ALA A 98 -5.38 12.20 -11.05
C ALA A 98 -5.32 13.67 -11.50
N TRP A 99 -4.18 14.32 -11.32
CA TRP A 99 -3.96 15.70 -11.76
C TRP A 99 -4.03 15.83 -13.28
N ASP A 100 -3.39 14.92 -14.02
CA ASP A 100 -3.45 14.89 -15.49
C ASP A 100 -4.89 14.79 -16.00
N ARG A 101 -5.77 14.06 -15.28
CA ARG A 101 -7.20 13.99 -15.61
C ARG A 101 -7.95 15.27 -15.29
N ILE A 102 -7.66 15.89 -14.15
CA ILE A 102 -8.25 17.19 -13.79
C ILE A 102 -7.89 18.23 -14.84
N GLN A 103 -6.64 18.26 -15.30
CA GLN A 103 -6.17 19.18 -16.33
C GLN A 103 -6.66 18.83 -17.74
N GLY A 104 -6.71 17.54 -18.08
CA GLY A 104 -7.18 17.05 -19.38
C GLY A 104 -8.70 17.14 -19.57
N GLY A 105 -9.47 17.10 -18.48
CA GLY A 105 -10.93 17.29 -18.48
C GLY A 105 -11.38 18.75 -18.57
N GLY A 106 -10.44 19.72 -18.57
CA GLY A 106 -10.72 21.15 -18.69
C GLY A 106 -10.46 21.77 -20.07
N ARG A 107 -10.12 20.97 -21.09
CA ARG A 107 -9.91 21.50 -22.47
C ARG A 107 -11.06 21.25 -23.44
N ASP A 108 -12.06 20.46 -23.05
CA ASP A 108 -13.24 20.17 -23.88
C ASP A 108 -14.56 20.26 -23.08
N ALA A 109 -14.62 21.15 -22.07
CA ALA A 109 -15.85 21.49 -21.34
C ALA A 109 -16.23 22.96 -21.56
#